data_AF-A0A919MXJ0-F1
#
_entry.id   AF-A0A919MXJ0-F1
#
_cell.length_a   1.000
_cell.length_b   1.000
_cell.length_c   1.000
_cell.angle_alpha   90.00
_cell.angle_beta   90.00
_cell.angle_gamma   90.00
#
_symmetry.space_group_name_H-M   'P 1'
#
loop_
_entity.id
_entity.type
_entity.pdbx_description
1 polymer ?
#
loop_
_entity_poly.entity_id
_entity_poly.type
_entity_poly.pdbx_seq_one_letter_code
_entity_poly.pdbx_strand_id
1 'polypeptide(L)'
;MPQQQDANLAFFETANSQHDFTVVLRGYDRGQVDAHLGRLIAALNQSEQARGEAEQRMNDAQRRLRQAEQRLNALEQKLADSNKLLEENNRPTLSGLGTRVEQILRLAEEQANDHRNEAKRESEGILSAARLEAREITDKARAEAAAMKATAEREAGQLRTQAEREAAENRVQARREADTLRSDADRETKQLRTVTAHEVAELKSTVEREVASLRATAEREITQLRAKAAREAEEKRAEATKMLTDARDKRDKDLQALALETAERREKSEREESQRHAAQVSATQKMVAEAEERARAAEDRAKEIEQRAESRRVESERSAVETVEKARALAEKTVTEARAESQRLLSEARTEAELTTQAAKREVEDLTRQKDAVTNQLGQMLSGLSGLVPTVGAAAKAAETVKQAEAKADAPAQRPAEAGEAGKPEVAKTN
;
A
#
# COMPACT_ATOMS: atom_id res chain seq x y z
N MET A 1 0.41 116.78 -31.68
CA MET A 1 -0.24 115.52 -32.12
C MET A 1 0.78 114.37 -32.11
N PRO A 2 1.08 113.74 -30.95
CA PRO A 2 1.98 112.57 -30.92
C PRO A 2 1.25 111.22 -30.75
N GLN A 3 0.20 111.18 -29.92
CA GLN A 3 -0.43 109.95 -29.36
C GLN A 3 -0.98 108.91 -30.36
N GLN A 4 -1.01 109.17 -31.67
CA GLN A 4 -1.43 108.18 -32.67
C GLN A 4 -0.27 107.41 -33.32
N GLN A 5 0.99 107.78 -33.07
CA GLN A 5 2.14 107.01 -33.60
C GLN A 5 2.47 105.82 -32.68
N ASP A 6 2.44 106.02 -31.36
CA ASP A 6 2.77 104.98 -30.37
C ASP A 6 1.81 103.77 -30.44
N ALA A 7 0.52 104.03 -30.64
CA ALA A 7 -0.51 102.98 -30.76
C ALA A 7 -0.32 102.08 -31.99
N ASN A 8 0.18 102.63 -33.11
CA ASN A 8 0.43 101.86 -34.32
C ASN A 8 1.67 100.94 -34.18
N LEU A 9 2.68 101.36 -33.41
CA LEU A 9 3.87 100.54 -33.15
C LEU A 9 3.52 99.28 -32.34
N ALA A 10 2.73 99.44 -31.27
CA ALA A 10 2.30 98.33 -30.41
C ALA A 10 1.48 97.25 -31.18
N PHE A 11 0.73 97.63 -32.20
CA PHE A 11 0.02 96.69 -33.07
C PHE A 11 0.98 95.78 -33.84
N PHE A 12 2.03 96.35 -34.45
CA PHE A 12 2.99 95.57 -35.24
C PHE A 12 3.91 94.69 -34.38
N GLU A 13 4.28 95.12 -33.16
CA GLU A 13 4.98 94.24 -32.21
C GLU A 13 4.12 93.03 -31.83
N THR A 14 2.85 93.26 -31.48
CA THR A 14 1.93 92.17 -31.09
C THR A 14 1.63 91.21 -32.24
N ALA A 15 1.50 91.72 -33.47
CA ALA A 15 1.21 90.92 -34.66
C ALA A 15 2.40 90.03 -35.12
N ASN A 16 3.63 90.37 -34.74
CA ASN A 16 4.84 89.67 -35.18
C ASN A 16 5.43 88.71 -34.11
N SER A 17 4.82 88.63 -32.92
CA SER A 17 5.17 87.64 -31.90
C SER A 17 4.72 86.23 -32.30
N GLN A 18 5.66 85.28 -32.38
CA GLN A 18 5.33 83.87 -32.53
C GLN A 18 4.64 83.34 -31.27
N HIS A 19 3.39 82.90 -31.43
CA HIS A 19 2.56 82.37 -30.35
C HIS A 19 2.54 80.84 -30.42
N ASP A 20 3.26 80.17 -29.52
CA ASP A 20 3.24 78.71 -29.42
C ASP A 20 1.95 78.22 -28.74
N PHE A 21 1.11 77.51 -29.51
CA PHE A 21 -0.09 76.85 -28.99
C PHE A 21 0.27 75.48 -28.41
N THR A 22 -0.34 75.10 -27.27
CA THR A 22 -0.09 73.77 -26.71
C THR A 22 -0.62 72.66 -27.61
N VAL A 23 0.20 71.63 -27.86
CA VAL A 23 -0.14 70.48 -28.70
C VAL A 23 -0.75 69.36 -27.83
N VAL A 24 -1.99 69.00 -28.13
CA VAL A 24 -2.73 67.87 -27.56
C VAL A 24 -2.61 66.67 -28.51
N LEU A 25 -3.02 65.47 -28.07
CA LEU A 25 -2.90 64.18 -28.77
C LEU A 25 -3.49 64.09 -30.19
N ARG A 26 -4.10 65.17 -30.71
CA ARG A 26 -4.68 65.23 -32.07
C ARG A 26 -4.52 66.59 -32.76
N GLY A 27 -3.63 67.45 -32.28
CA GLY A 27 -3.42 68.83 -32.76
C GLY A 27 -3.42 69.87 -31.64
N TYR A 28 -3.38 71.15 -31.98
CA TYR A 28 -3.36 72.26 -31.02
C TYR A 28 -4.63 72.35 -30.16
N ASP A 29 -4.50 72.88 -28.94
CA ASP A 29 -5.65 73.19 -28.07
C ASP A 29 -6.58 74.22 -28.73
N ARG A 30 -7.76 73.75 -29.12
CA ARG A 30 -8.81 74.54 -29.74
C ARG A 30 -9.26 75.72 -28.88
N GLY A 31 -9.27 75.60 -27.55
CA GLY A 31 -9.66 76.70 -26.66
C GLY A 31 -8.69 77.88 -26.74
N GLN A 32 -7.39 77.61 -26.83
CA GLN A 32 -6.35 78.62 -27.00
C GLN A 32 -6.40 79.25 -28.40
N VAL A 33 -6.64 78.44 -29.44
CA VAL A 33 -6.77 78.91 -30.83
C VAL A 33 -8.00 79.81 -30.98
N ASP A 34 -9.17 79.39 -30.51
CA ASP A 34 -10.42 80.17 -30.60
C ASP A 34 -10.29 81.49 -29.80
N ALA A 35 -9.63 81.48 -28.63
CA ALA A 35 -9.33 82.69 -27.84
C ALA A 35 -8.24 83.60 -28.44
N HIS A 36 -7.37 83.08 -29.32
CA HIS A 36 -6.42 83.88 -30.09
C HIS A 36 -7.09 84.50 -31.32
N LEU A 37 -7.90 83.74 -32.05
CA LEU A 37 -8.71 84.23 -33.17
C LEU A 37 -9.65 85.35 -32.73
N GLY A 38 -10.33 85.21 -31.57
CA GLY A 38 -11.16 86.28 -31.00
C GLY A 38 -10.39 87.58 -30.73
N ARG A 39 -9.13 87.50 -30.26
CA ARG A 39 -8.26 88.67 -30.06
C ARG A 39 -7.81 89.30 -31.37
N LEU A 40 -7.45 88.49 -32.38
CA LEU A 40 -7.11 88.99 -33.72
C LEU A 40 -8.29 89.70 -34.39
N ILE A 41 -9.50 89.16 -34.29
CA ILE A 41 -10.72 89.78 -34.83
C ILE A 41 -11.02 91.11 -34.12
N ALA A 42 -10.87 91.17 -32.80
CA ALA A 42 -11.02 92.41 -32.04
C ALA A 42 -10.00 93.49 -32.46
N ALA A 43 -8.72 93.11 -32.60
CA ALA A 43 -7.65 94.02 -33.03
C ALA A 43 -7.84 94.51 -34.48
N LEU A 44 -8.31 93.64 -35.39
CA LEU A 44 -8.64 94.01 -36.76
C LEU A 44 -9.77 95.05 -36.80
N ASN A 45 -10.89 94.78 -36.11
CA ASN A 45 -12.02 95.72 -36.03
C ASN A 45 -11.62 97.08 -35.43
N GLN A 46 -10.74 97.08 -34.42
CA GLN A 46 -10.20 98.31 -33.83
C GLN A 46 -9.30 99.08 -34.82
N SER A 47 -8.49 98.38 -35.61
CA SER A 47 -7.65 98.97 -36.66
C SER A 47 -8.50 99.58 -37.79
N GLU A 48 -9.59 98.93 -38.20
CA GLU A 48 -10.49 99.45 -39.23
C GLU A 48 -11.22 100.72 -38.76
N GLN A 49 -11.69 100.75 -37.50
CA GLN A 49 -12.28 101.94 -36.88
C GLN A 49 -11.27 103.11 -36.81
N ALA A 50 -10.05 102.85 -36.34
CA ALA A 50 -8.99 103.85 -36.29
C ALA A 50 -8.62 104.40 -37.68
N ARG A 51 -8.66 103.56 -38.73
CA ARG A 51 -8.45 103.99 -40.12
C ARG A 51 -9.59 104.89 -40.60
N GLY A 52 -10.84 104.54 -40.31
CA GLY A 52 -12.02 105.36 -40.63
C GLY A 52 -11.99 106.75 -40.00
N GLU A 53 -11.57 106.85 -38.72
CA GLU A 53 -11.36 108.15 -38.08
C GLU A 53 -10.24 108.96 -38.72
N ALA A 54 -9.13 108.33 -39.10
CA ALA A 54 -8.01 109.00 -39.77
C ALA A 54 -8.42 109.55 -41.16
N GLU A 55 -9.18 108.77 -41.94
CA GLU A 55 -9.75 109.20 -43.21
C GLU A 55 -10.68 110.42 -43.05
N GLN A 56 -11.54 110.44 -42.02
CA GLN A 56 -12.40 111.59 -41.74
C GLN A 56 -11.59 112.85 -41.39
N ARG A 57 -10.61 112.74 -40.48
CA ARG A 57 -9.73 113.84 -40.07
C ARG A 57 -8.95 114.42 -41.27
N MET A 58 -8.51 113.56 -42.19
CA MET A 58 -7.81 113.98 -43.42
C MET A 58 -8.73 114.74 -44.39
N ASN A 59 -9.98 114.29 -44.57
CA ASN A 59 -10.96 114.98 -45.40
C ASN A 59 -11.29 116.40 -44.88
N ASP A 60 -11.44 116.57 -43.57
CA ASP A 60 -11.67 117.90 -42.97
C ASP A 60 -10.44 118.81 -43.00
N ALA A 61 -9.23 118.25 -42.92
CA ALA A 61 -8.00 119.01 -43.14
C ALA A 61 -7.92 119.55 -44.59
N GLN A 62 -8.25 118.73 -45.59
CA GLN A 62 -8.31 119.14 -47.01
C GLN A 62 -9.36 120.24 -47.25
N ARG A 63 -10.52 120.17 -46.58
CA ARG A 63 -11.55 121.22 -46.65
C ARG A 63 -11.05 122.55 -46.10
N ARG A 64 -10.34 122.54 -44.97
CA ARG A 64 -9.75 123.75 -44.35
C ARG A 64 -8.66 124.38 -45.22
N LEU A 65 -7.83 123.55 -45.88
CA LEU A 65 -6.79 124.04 -46.80
C LEU A 65 -7.38 124.85 -47.96
N ARG A 66 -8.40 124.32 -48.64
CA ARG A 66 -9.11 125.01 -49.74
C ARG A 66 -9.71 126.35 -49.33
N GLN A 67 -10.20 126.45 -48.09
CA GLN A 67 -10.73 127.71 -47.53
C GLN A 67 -9.62 128.74 -47.22
N ALA A 68 -8.39 128.30 -46.95
CA ALA A 68 -7.24 129.19 -46.77
C ALA A 68 -6.70 129.70 -48.12
N GLU A 69 -6.58 128.83 -49.12
CA GLU A 69 -6.19 129.15 -50.50
C GLU A 69 -7.08 130.25 -51.10
N GLN A 70 -8.41 130.10 -50.94
CA GLN A 70 -9.39 131.11 -51.40
C GLN A 70 -9.22 132.49 -50.73
N ARG A 71 -8.68 132.55 -49.50
CA ARG A 71 -8.45 133.82 -48.78
C ARG A 71 -7.17 134.52 -49.24
N LEU A 72 -6.13 133.78 -49.61
CA LEU A 72 -4.86 134.35 -50.09
C LEU A 72 -5.06 135.07 -51.43
N ASN A 73 -5.69 134.41 -52.41
CA ASN A 73 -5.97 135.00 -53.73
C ASN A 73 -6.79 136.31 -53.62
N ALA A 74 -7.70 136.41 -52.64
CA ALA A 74 -8.53 137.59 -52.39
C ALA A 74 -7.79 138.75 -51.66
N LEU A 75 -6.60 138.50 -51.13
CA LEU A 75 -5.70 139.52 -50.57
C LEU A 75 -4.70 140.02 -51.62
N GLU A 76 -4.17 139.12 -52.46
CA GLU A 76 -3.24 139.45 -53.54
C GLU A 76 -3.85 140.44 -54.56
N GLN A 77 -5.12 140.25 -54.93
CA GLN A 77 -5.85 141.17 -55.81
C GLN A 77 -5.90 142.60 -55.25
N LYS A 78 -6.15 142.76 -53.94
CA LYS A 78 -6.22 144.07 -53.28
C LYS A 78 -4.87 144.79 -53.26
N LEU A 79 -3.78 144.04 -53.10
CA LEU A 79 -2.43 144.58 -53.19
C LEU A 79 -2.12 145.10 -54.61
N ALA A 80 -2.49 144.34 -55.64
CA ALA A 80 -2.30 144.75 -57.04
C ALA A 80 -3.04 146.05 -57.38
N ASP A 81 -4.29 146.21 -56.91
CA ASP A 81 -5.06 147.43 -57.10
C ASP A 81 -4.46 148.63 -56.34
N SER A 82 -3.97 148.42 -55.11
CA SER A 82 -3.35 149.49 -54.31
C SER A 82 -2.06 150.06 -54.93
N ASN A 83 -1.28 149.24 -55.63
CA ASN A 83 -0.03 149.68 -56.24
C ASN A 83 -0.24 150.58 -57.47
N LYS A 84 -1.29 150.34 -58.27
CA LYS A 84 -1.61 151.19 -59.44
C LYS A 84 -1.87 152.65 -59.07
N LEU A 85 -2.58 152.86 -57.96
CA LEU A 85 -2.92 154.20 -57.44
C LEU A 85 -1.69 155.02 -57.00
N LEU A 86 -0.52 154.41 -56.84
CA LEU A 86 0.72 155.09 -56.44
C LEU A 86 1.55 155.58 -57.64
N GLU A 87 1.49 154.93 -58.80
CA GLU A 87 2.27 155.34 -59.98
C GLU A 87 1.69 156.57 -60.69
N GLU A 88 0.36 156.76 -60.65
CA GLU A 88 -0.32 157.87 -61.34
C GLU A 88 0.00 159.27 -60.76
N ASN A 89 0.53 159.33 -59.52
CA ASN A 89 0.63 160.57 -58.74
C ASN A 89 1.97 161.32 -58.88
N ASN A 90 2.94 160.83 -59.65
CA ASN A 90 4.33 161.34 -59.65
C ASN A 90 4.84 161.88 -60.99
N ARG A 91 4.39 163.09 -61.38
CA ARG A 91 5.10 163.98 -62.31
C ARG A 91 4.65 165.44 -62.11
N PRO A 92 5.57 166.33 -61.72
CA PRO A 92 6.12 167.23 -62.74
C PRO A 92 7.62 167.52 -62.60
N THR A 93 8.23 167.95 -63.70
CA THR A 93 9.57 168.57 -63.75
C THR A 93 9.44 170.09 -63.84
N LEU A 94 10.41 170.83 -63.28
CA LEU A 94 10.58 172.27 -63.55
C LEU A 94 12.03 172.57 -63.92
N SER A 95 12.23 173.48 -64.89
CA SER A 95 13.56 173.88 -65.39
C SER A 95 14.15 175.11 -64.68
N GLY A 96 13.32 175.90 -63.99
CA GLY A 96 13.76 177.07 -63.19
C GLY A 96 14.35 176.72 -61.83
N LEU A 97 14.98 175.55 -61.70
CA LEU A 97 15.21 174.89 -60.42
C LEU A 97 16.61 175.13 -59.86
N GLY A 98 17.68 174.82 -60.62
CA GLY A 98 19.06 175.28 -60.38
C GLY A 98 19.48 175.36 -58.91
N THR A 99 19.76 176.55 -58.39
CA THR A 99 20.18 176.79 -57.00
C THR A 99 19.11 176.51 -55.95
N ARG A 100 17.82 176.71 -56.27
CA ARG A 100 16.72 176.31 -55.36
C ARG A 100 16.55 174.80 -55.35
N VAL A 101 16.92 174.09 -56.44
CA VAL A 101 17.06 172.63 -56.44
C VAL A 101 18.32 172.17 -55.76
N GLU A 102 19.42 172.93 -55.80
CA GLU A 102 20.61 172.58 -55.01
C GLU A 102 20.30 172.64 -53.52
N GLN A 103 19.53 173.65 -53.07
CA GLN A 103 19.01 173.71 -51.71
C GLN A 103 17.93 172.65 -51.42
N ILE A 104 16.96 172.41 -52.32
CA ILE A 104 15.90 171.41 -52.09
C ILE A 104 16.44 169.97 -52.19
N LEU A 105 17.39 169.67 -53.08
CA LEU A 105 18.06 168.37 -53.14
C LEU A 105 19.01 168.19 -51.98
N ARG A 106 19.73 169.22 -51.53
CA ARG A 106 20.56 169.11 -50.32
C ARG A 106 19.68 168.89 -49.08
N LEU A 107 18.58 169.62 -48.94
CA LEU A 107 17.61 169.43 -47.85
C LEU A 107 16.90 168.07 -47.97
N ALA A 108 16.57 167.60 -49.17
CA ALA A 108 15.96 166.29 -49.40
C ALA A 108 16.96 165.13 -49.28
N GLU A 109 18.26 165.36 -49.52
CA GLU A 109 19.34 164.40 -49.27
C GLU A 109 19.66 164.32 -47.77
N GLU A 110 19.67 165.46 -47.08
CA GLU A 110 19.75 165.56 -45.62
C GLU A 110 18.53 164.83 -44.99
N GLN A 111 17.30 165.17 -45.38
CA GLN A 111 16.08 164.47 -44.95
C GLN A 111 16.03 162.99 -45.36
N ALA A 112 16.47 162.62 -46.55
CA ALA A 112 16.50 161.21 -46.96
C ALA A 112 17.58 160.43 -46.22
N ASN A 113 18.71 161.04 -45.86
CA ASN A 113 19.73 160.43 -45.03
C ASN A 113 19.28 160.35 -43.57
N ASP A 114 18.58 161.35 -43.05
CA ASP A 114 17.95 161.31 -41.73
C ASP A 114 16.88 160.23 -41.65
N HIS A 115 15.92 160.16 -42.58
CA HIS A 115 14.95 159.07 -42.64
C HIS A 115 15.59 157.70 -42.87
N ARG A 116 16.70 157.59 -43.62
CA ARG A 116 17.49 156.35 -43.71
C ARG A 116 18.17 155.99 -42.38
N ASN A 117 18.61 156.98 -41.61
CA ASN A 117 19.25 156.76 -40.30
C ASN A 117 18.21 156.44 -39.22
N GLU A 118 17.03 157.05 -39.29
CA GLU A 118 15.83 156.76 -38.51
C GLU A 118 15.35 155.34 -38.77
N ALA A 119 15.02 154.98 -40.01
CA ALA A 119 14.61 153.63 -40.40
C ALA A 119 15.67 152.55 -40.09
N LYS A 120 16.97 152.89 -40.12
CA LYS A 120 18.04 152.00 -39.62
C LYS A 120 17.95 151.80 -38.11
N ARG A 121 17.84 152.86 -37.32
CA ARG A 121 17.70 152.78 -35.84
C ARG A 121 16.44 152.01 -35.45
N GLU A 122 15.33 152.22 -36.16
CA GLU A 122 14.10 151.45 -35.97
C GLU A 122 14.29 149.97 -36.33
N SER A 123 14.92 149.67 -37.46
CA SER A 123 15.23 148.29 -37.88
C SER A 123 16.17 147.58 -36.89
N GLU A 124 17.20 148.26 -36.41
CA GLU A 124 18.12 147.77 -35.37
C GLU A 124 17.39 147.56 -34.05
N GLY A 125 16.49 148.48 -33.68
CA GLY A 125 15.58 148.35 -32.54
C GLY A 125 14.71 147.11 -32.63
N ILE A 126 13.96 146.94 -33.72
CA ILE A 126 13.09 145.78 -33.99
C ILE A 126 13.92 144.48 -33.98
N LEU A 127 15.08 144.45 -34.64
CA LEU A 127 15.97 143.28 -34.62
C LEU A 127 16.53 142.99 -33.23
N SER A 128 16.78 144.00 -32.39
CA SER A 128 17.23 143.80 -31.01
C SER A 128 16.10 143.23 -30.13
N ALA A 129 14.87 143.74 -30.28
CA ALA A 129 13.69 143.27 -29.58
C ALA A 129 13.34 141.82 -29.97
N ALA A 130 13.27 141.52 -31.27
CA ALA A 130 13.01 140.18 -31.77
C ALA A 130 14.09 139.16 -31.35
N ARG A 131 15.36 139.58 -31.24
CA ARG A 131 16.45 138.75 -30.71
C ARG A 131 16.34 138.51 -29.20
N LEU A 132 15.81 139.47 -28.44
CA LEU A 132 15.55 139.32 -27.00
C LEU A 132 14.35 138.39 -26.77
N GLU A 133 13.25 138.62 -27.46
CA GLU A 133 12.04 137.79 -27.42
C GLU A 133 12.33 136.34 -27.82
N ALA A 134 13.06 136.12 -28.92
CA ALA A 134 13.47 134.79 -29.34
C ALA A 134 14.34 134.07 -28.29
N ARG A 135 15.24 134.79 -27.60
CA ARG A 135 16.03 134.23 -26.48
C ARG A 135 15.13 133.84 -25.33
N GLU A 136 14.26 134.75 -24.87
CA GLU A 136 13.29 134.48 -23.82
C GLU A 136 12.41 133.26 -24.12
N ILE A 137 11.92 133.13 -25.36
CA ILE A 137 11.14 131.96 -25.78
C ILE A 137 11.99 130.68 -25.69
N THR A 138 13.24 130.70 -26.19
CA THR A 138 14.11 129.51 -26.10
C THR A 138 14.48 129.13 -24.67
N ASP A 139 14.67 130.10 -23.78
CA ASP A 139 15.08 129.84 -22.41
C ASP A 139 13.88 129.43 -21.52
N LYS A 140 12.68 129.97 -21.77
CA LYS A 140 11.42 129.47 -21.19
C LYS A 140 11.16 128.01 -21.63
N ALA A 141 11.25 127.72 -22.93
CA ALA A 141 11.07 126.36 -23.45
C ALA A 141 12.12 125.37 -22.91
N ARG A 142 13.38 125.80 -22.72
CA ARG A 142 14.42 124.99 -22.06
C ARG A 142 14.10 124.73 -20.59
N ALA A 143 13.65 125.74 -19.85
CA ALA A 143 13.29 125.60 -18.44
C ALA A 143 12.08 124.65 -18.25
N GLU A 144 11.06 124.77 -19.10
CA GLU A 144 9.90 123.88 -19.13
C GLU A 144 10.31 122.44 -19.47
N ALA A 145 11.11 122.23 -20.52
CA ALA A 145 11.60 120.90 -20.89
C ALA A 145 12.48 120.27 -19.80
N ALA A 146 13.33 121.05 -19.12
CA ALA A 146 14.12 120.60 -17.98
C ALA A 146 13.23 120.23 -16.77
N ALA A 147 12.18 121.02 -16.50
CA ALA A 147 11.23 120.73 -15.43
C ALA A 147 10.43 119.45 -15.71
N MET A 148 9.90 119.27 -16.94
CA MET A 148 9.19 118.06 -17.37
C MET A 148 10.08 116.82 -17.33
N LYS A 149 11.35 116.94 -17.74
CA LYS A 149 12.33 115.86 -17.59
C LYS A 149 12.52 115.52 -16.10
N ALA A 150 12.70 116.52 -15.25
CA ALA A 150 12.93 116.33 -13.82
C ALA A 150 11.70 115.79 -13.07
N THR A 151 10.45 116.01 -13.53
CA THR A 151 9.28 115.29 -12.99
C THR A 151 9.24 113.85 -13.47
N ALA A 152 9.39 113.60 -14.77
CA ALA A 152 9.39 112.25 -15.34
C ALA A 152 10.49 111.34 -14.74
N GLU A 153 11.70 111.86 -14.51
CA GLU A 153 12.79 111.11 -13.85
C GLU A 153 12.47 110.76 -12.39
N ARG A 154 11.76 111.64 -11.66
CA ARG A 154 11.29 111.38 -10.29
C ARG A 154 10.15 110.37 -10.26
N GLU A 155 9.16 110.51 -11.13
CA GLU A 155 8.03 109.58 -11.25
C GLU A 155 8.51 108.17 -11.65
N ALA A 156 9.40 108.08 -12.66
CA ALA A 156 10.03 106.80 -13.03
C ALA A 156 10.95 106.23 -11.93
N GLY A 157 11.54 107.07 -11.08
CA GLY A 157 12.27 106.63 -9.87
C GLY A 157 11.34 106.06 -8.80
N GLN A 158 10.21 106.73 -8.53
CA GLN A 158 9.20 106.29 -7.58
C GLN A 158 8.53 104.98 -8.03
N LEU A 159 8.11 104.89 -9.29
CA LEU A 159 7.47 103.69 -9.85
C LEU A 159 8.38 102.46 -9.81
N ARG A 160 9.68 102.63 -10.13
CA ARG A 160 10.68 101.54 -9.96
C ARG A 160 10.83 101.13 -8.49
N THR A 161 10.96 102.11 -7.59
CA THR A 161 11.08 101.84 -6.14
C THR A 161 9.84 101.12 -5.58
N GLN A 162 8.65 101.44 -6.09
CA GLN A 162 7.40 100.76 -5.73
C GLN A 162 7.38 99.32 -6.28
N ALA A 163 7.62 99.13 -7.58
CA ALA A 163 7.63 97.81 -8.21
C ALA A 163 8.69 96.88 -7.60
N GLU A 164 9.86 97.41 -7.20
CA GLU A 164 10.90 96.65 -6.49
C GLU A 164 10.45 96.19 -5.10
N ARG A 165 9.69 97.03 -4.37
CA ARG A 165 9.11 96.67 -3.06
C ARG A 165 8.02 95.63 -3.21
N GLU A 166 7.06 95.85 -4.10
CA GLU A 166 5.97 94.90 -4.39
C GLU A 166 6.53 93.55 -4.85
N ALA A 167 7.56 93.54 -5.70
CA ALA A 167 8.24 92.31 -6.11
C ALA A 167 8.99 91.63 -4.95
N ALA A 168 9.58 92.39 -4.02
CA ALA A 168 10.23 91.83 -2.83
C ALA A 168 9.21 91.24 -1.84
N GLU A 169 8.11 91.94 -1.59
CA GLU A 169 7.01 91.51 -0.72
C GLU A 169 6.35 90.24 -1.25
N ASN A 170 6.00 90.20 -2.54
CA ASN A 170 5.47 89.01 -3.21
C ASN A 170 6.45 87.82 -3.14
N ARG A 171 7.77 88.05 -3.29
CA ARG A 171 8.80 87.00 -3.13
C ARG A 171 8.92 86.50 -1.70
N VAL A 172 8.72 87.35 -0.69
CA VAL A 172 8.71 86.94 0.73
C VAL A 172 7.43 86.15 1.05
N GLN A 173 6.28 86.60 0.55
CA GLN A 173 5.01 85.94 0.76
C GLN A 173 4.96 84.55 0.12
N ALA A 174 5.31 84.42 -1.16
CA ALA A 174 5.35 83.13 -1.85
C ALA A 174 6.35 82.13 -1.22
N ARG A 175 7.44 82.61 -0.60
CA ARG A 175 8.34 81.76 0.19
C ARG A 175 7.68 81.25 1.47
N ARG A 176 7.03 82.13 2.25
CA ARG A 176 6.30 81.76 3.47
C ARG A 176 5.20 80.75 3.19
N GLU A 177 4.44 80.95 2.11
CA GLU A 177 3.41 80.02 1.65
C GLU A 177 4.00 78.66 1.27
N ALA A 178 5.05 78.64 0.45
CA ALA A 178 5.74 77.40 0.06
C ALA A 178 6.32 76.64 1.26
N ASP A 179 6.92 77.32 2.23
CA ASP A 179 7.48 76.69 3.43
C ASP A 179 6.40 76.24 4.43
N THR A 180 5.26 76.93 4.47
CA THR A 180 4.06 76.46 5.23
C THR A 180 3.50 75.19 4.60
N LEU A 181 3.23 75.19 3.29
CA LEU A 181 2.73 74.02 2.55
C LEU A 181 3.69 72.81 2.66
N ARG A 182 5.01 73.04 2.66
CA ARG A 182 6.00 71.99 2.94
C ARG A 182 5.92 71.47 4.37
N SER A 183 5.77 72.34 5.36
CA SER A 183 5.63 71.93 6.76
C SER A 183 4.35 71.12 6.99
N ASP A 184 3.25 71.46 6.32
CA ASP A 184 1.99 70.75 6.47
C ASP A 184 1.98 69.42 5.72
N ALA A 185 2.57 69.35 4.51
CA ALA A 185 2.79 68.08 3.81
C ALA A 185 3.74 67.13 4.57
N ASP A 186 4.78 67.65 5.25
CA ASP A 186 5.65 66.85 6.13
C ASP A 186 4.92 66.35 7.38
N ARG A 187 4.04 67.16 7.99
CA ARG A 187 3.16 66.73 9.09
C ARG A 187 2.17 65.65 8.64
N GLU A 188 1.47 65.87 7.54
CA GLU A 188 0.47 64.95 6.99
C GLU A 188 1.12 63.62 6.58
N THR A 189 2.24 63.64 5.85
CA THR A 189 2.93 62.39 5.46
C THR A 189 3.53 61.66 6.66
N LYS A 190 3.92 62.34 7.75
CA LYS A 190 4.27 61.70 9.02
C LYS A 190 3.06 61.08 9.70
N GLN A 191 1.94 61.79 9.77
CA GLN A 191 0.68 61.30 10.36
C GLN A 191 0.18 60.05 9.61
N LEU A 192 0.09 60.11 8.27
CA LEU A 192 -0.30 58.98 7.43
C LEU A 192 0.64 57.78 7.62
N ARG A 193 1.96 57.99 7.72
CA ARG A 193 2.93 56.93 8.05
C ARG A 193 2.70 56.33 9.44
N THR A 194 2.35 57.13 10.46
CA THR A 194 2.06 56.60 11.80
C THR A 194 0.75 55.83 11.86
N VAL A 195 -0.30 56.30 11.18
CA VAL A 195 -1.60 55.61 11.10
C VAL A 195 -1.46 54.29 10.35
N THR A 196 -0.89 54.30 9.14
CA THR A 196 -0.69 53.07 8.35
C THR A 196 0.25 52.07 9.02
N ALA A 197 1.25 52.52 9.78
CA ALA A 197 2.07 51.63 10.60
C ALA A 197 1.29 50.98 11.76
N HIS A 198 0.33 51.69 12.37
CA HIS A 198 -0.56 51.16 13.40
C HIS A 198 -1.54 50.12 12.79
N GLU A 199 -2.22 50.48 11.70
CA GLU A 199 -3.14 49.60 10.97
C GLU A 199 -2.46 48.30 10.54
N VAL A 200 -1.24 48.39 9.98
CA VAL A 200 -0.44 47.22 9.60
C VAL A 200 -0.02 46.37 10.82
N ALA A 201 0.23 46.99 11.98
CA ALA A 201 0.54 46.25 13.21
C ALA A 201 -0.70 45.55 13.80
N GLU A 202 -1.87 46.19 13.79
CA GLU A 202 -3.14 45.61 14.25
C GLU A 202 -3.61 44.48 13.33
N LEU A 203 -3.52 44.66 12.01
CA LEU A 203 -3.83 43.62 11.04
C LEU A 203 -2.90 42.40 11.20
N LYS A 204 -1.59 42.62 11.40
CA LYS A 204 -0.64 41.54 11.71
C LYS A 204 -1.00 40.83 13.01
N SER A 205 -1.22 41.57 14.10
CA SER A 205 -1.61 40.95 15.38
C SER A 205 -2.95 40.21 15.30
N THR A 206 -3.86 40.61 14.40
CA THR A 206 -5.14 39.92 14.19
C THR A 206 -4.91 38.61 13.44
N VAL A 207 -4.21 38.65 12.29
CA VAL A 207 -3.85 37.47 11.50
C VAL A 207 -3.01 36.47 12.31
N GLU A 208 -2.07 36.94 13.14
CA GLU A 208 -1.28 36.07 14.03
C GLU A 208 -2.15 35.34 15.06
N ARG A 209 -3.16 36.01 15.63
CA ARG A 209 -4.13 35.39 16.56
C ARG A 209 -5.05 34.40 15.84
N GLU A 210 -5.52 34.72 14.63
CA GLU A 210 -6.34 33.83 13.81
C GLU A 210 -5.56 32.57 13.40
N VAL A 211 -4.32 32.72 12.93
CA VAL A 211 -3.44 31.60 12.58
C VAL A 211 -3.10 30.75 13.81
N ALA A 212 -2.86 31.36 14.98
CA ALA A 212 -2.66 30.61 16.22
C ALA A 212 -3.93 29.84 16.64
N SER A 213 -5.11 30.45 16.50
CA SER A 213 -6.39 29.80 16.78
C SER A 213 -6.65 28.62 15.84
N LEU A 214 -6.47 28.81 14.52
CA LEU A 214 -6.65 27.77 13.50
C LEU A 214 -5.66 26.61 13.65
N ARG A 215 -4.42 26.87 14.08
CA ARG A 215 -3.47 25.80 14.45
C ARG A 215 -3.95 25.04 15.68
N ALA A 216 -4.38 25.75 16.72
CA ALA A 216 -4.87 25.11 17.95
C ALA A 216 -6.16 24.29 17.74
N THR A 217 -7.05 24.67 16.81
CA THR A 217 -8.20 23.84 16.43
C THR A 217 -7.75 22.62 15.61
N ALA A 218 -6.92 22.79 14.59
CA ALA A 218 -6.42 21.68 13.78
C ALA A 218 -5.61 20.65 14.59
N GLU A 219 -4.79 21.08 15.55
CA GLU A 219 -4.05 20.19 16.45
C GLU A 219 -4.99 19.38 17.37
N ARG A 220 -6.08 20.00 17.86
CA ARG A 220 -7.12 19.31 18.64
C ARG A 220 -7.88 18.30 17.77
N GLU A 221 -8.28 18.67 16.56
CA GLU A 221 -8.97 17.80 15.62
C GLU A 221 -8.10 16.59 15.22
N ILE A 222 -6.84 16.81 14.87
CA ILE A 222 -5.86 15.74 14.58
C ILE A 222 -5.69 14.82 15.80
N THR A 223 -5.66 15.37 17.01
CA THR A 223 -5.55 14.59 18.26
C THR A 223 -6.82 13.77 18.52
N GLN A 224 -8.01 14.34 18.30
CA GLN A 224 -9.29 13.64 18.41
C GLN A 224 -9.44 12.52 17.37
N LEU A 225 -9.08 12.78 16.11
CA LEU A 225 -9.09 11.80 15.03
C LEU A 225 -8.12 10.65 15.30
N ARG A 226 -6.90 10.94 15.79
CA ARG A 226 -5.94 9.92 16.23
C ARG A 226 -6.48 9.10 17.41
N ALA A 227 -7.11 9.73 18.39
CA ALA A 227 -7.71 9.03 19.52
C ALA A 227 -8.90 8.14 19.10
N LYS A 228 -9.73 8.60 18.15
CA LYS A 228 -10.83 7.82 17.58
C LYS A 228 -10.32 6.61 16.80
N ALA A 229 -9.37 6.82 15.86
CA ALA A 229 -8.76 5.74 15.09
C ALA A 229 -8.01 4.72 15.98
N ALA A 230 -7.38 5.17 17.07
CA ALA A 230 -6.74 4.27 18.04
C ALA A 230 -7.76 3.40 18.79
N ARG A 231 -8.92 3.95 19.17
CA ARG A 231 -10.02 3.17 19.77
C ARG A 231 -10.60 2.17 18.79
N GLU A 232 -10.93 2.60 17.57
CA GLU A 232 -11.48 1.73 16.51
C GLU A 232 -10.50 0.58 16.16
N ALA A 233 -9.19 0.86 16.13
CA ALA A 233 -8.17 -0.17 15.94
C ALA A 233 -8.09 -1.15 17.11
N GLU A 234 -8.24 -0.69 18.35
CA GLU A 234 -8.19 -1.55 19.54
C GLU A 234 -9.48 -2.37 19.70
N GLU A 235 -10.64 -1.80 19.41
CA GLU A 235 -11.93 -2.50 19.31
C GLU A 235 -11.84 -3.63 18.27
N LYS A 236 -11.27 -3.35 17.08
CA LYS A 236 -11.07 -4.37 16.03
C LYS A 236 -10.03 -5.44 16.42
N ARG A 237 -9.00 -5.10 17.21
CA ARG A 237 -8.09 -6.09 17.80
C ARG A 237 -8.77 -6.94 18.86
N ALA A 238 -9.62 -6.36 19.72
CA ALA A 238 -10.38 -7.08 20.73
C ALA A 238 -11.40 -8.04 20.10
N GLU A 239 -12.13 -7.58 19.08
CA GLU A 239 -12.99 -8.42 18.23
C GLU A 239 -12.22 -9.60 17.61
N ALA A 240 -11.11 -9.32 16.92
CA ALA A 240 -10.30 -10.37 16.29
C ALA A 240 -9.70 -11.36 17.30
N THR A 241 -9.24 -10.85 18.46
CA THR A 241 -8.72 -11.69 19.56
C THR A 241 -9.82 -12.58 20.11
N LYS A 242 -11.03 -12.05 20.31
CA LYS A 242 -12.19 -12.82 20.76
C LYS A 242 -12.60 -13.88 19.73
N MET A 243 -12.65 -13.55 18.44
CA MET A 243 -12.92 -14.54 17.39
C MET A 243 -11.88 -15.67 17.39
N LEU A 244 -10.61 -15.35 17.67
CA LEU A 244 -9.54 -16.34 17.80
C LEU A 244 -9.63 -17.18 19.09
N THR A 245 -10.11 -16.64 20.21
CA THR A 245 -10.39 -17.46 21.41
C THR A 245 -11.62 -18.33 21.20
N ASP A 246 -12.72 -17.77 20.72
CA ASP A 246 -13.97 -18.52 20.48
C ASP A 246 -13.75 -19.68 19.48
N ALA A 247 -12.89 -19.47 18.45
CA ALA A 247 -12.49 -20.52 17.51
C ALA A 247 -11.55 -21.58 18.12
N ARG A 248 -10.64 -21.20 19.03
CA ARG A 248 -9.78 -22.15 19.77
C ARG A 248 -10.60 -22.99 20.75
N ASP A 249 -11.44 -22.34 21.55
CA ASP A 249 -12.36 -22.98 22.48
C ASP A 249 -13.29 -23.96 21.77
N LYS A 250 -13.77 -23.61 20.57
CA LYS A 250 -14.54 -24.54 19.74
C LYS A 250 -13.67 -25.72 19.27
N ARG A 251 -12.51 -25.45 18.66
CA ARG A 251 -11.57 -26.51 18.22
C ARG A 251 -11.24 -27.48 19.35
N ASP A 252 -11.03 -26.98 20.56
CA ASP A 252 -10.61 -27.80 21.69
C ASP A 252 -11.76 -28.63 22.26
N LYS A 253 -13.01 -28.13 22.20
CA LYS A 253 -14.23 -28.91 22.45
C LYS A 253 -14.46 -29.98 21.37
N ASP A 254 -14.28 -29.63 20.09
CA ASP A 254 -14.41 -30.56 18.96
C ASP A 254 -13.36 -31.70 19.06
N LEU A 255 -12.12 -31.37 19.46
CA LEU A 255 -11.05 -32.34 19.72
C LEU A 255 -11.33 -33.22 20.96
N GLN A 256 -11.88 -32.65 22.04
CA GLN A 256 -12.30 -33.43 23.22
C GLN A 256 -13.44 -34.39 22.88
N ALA A 257 -14.44 -33.95 22.10
CA ALA A 257 -15.52 -34.81 21.63
C ALA A 257 -15.01 -35.98 20.77
N LEU A 258 -14.07 -35.72 19.85
CA LEU A 258 -13.43 -36.76 19.04
C LEU A 258 -12.55 -37.72 19.88
N ALA A 259 -11.90 -37.21 20.94
CA ALA A 259 -11.16 -38.04 21.88
C ALA A 259 -12.09 -38.97 22.70
N LEU A 260 -13.26 -38.47 23.11
CA LEU A 260 -14.31 -39.28 23.73
C LEU A 260 -14.90 -40.31 22.76
N GLU A 261 -15.25 -39.93 21.53
CA GLU A 261 -15.77 -40.87 20.52
C GLU A 261 -14.77 -41.99 20.22
N THR A 262 -13.48 -41.66 20.07
CA THR A 262 -12.44 -42.66 19.82
C THR A 262 -12.12 -43.51 21.05
N ALA A 263 -12.25 -42.98 22.26
CA ALA A 263 -12.17 -43.76 23.50
C ALA A 263 -13.36 -44.72 23.64
N GLU A 264 -14.61 -44.25 23.47
CA GLU A 264 -15.81 -45.09 23.45
C GLU A 264 -15.71 -46.18 22.38
N ARG A 265 -15.21 -45.85 21.18
CA ARG A 265 -15.07 -46.81 20.08
C ARG A 265 -14.02 -47.88 20.39
N ARG A 266 -12.92 -47.51 21.06
CA ARG A 266 -11.92 -48.46 21.58
C ARG A 266 -12.51 -49.36 22.66
N GLU A 267 -13.19 -48.77 23.65
CA GLU A 267 -13.83 -49.50 24.75
C GLU A 267 -14.93 -50.45 24.23
N LYS A 268 -15.68 -50.06 23.19
CA LYS A 268 -16.64 -50.92 22.49
C LYS A 268 -15.92 -52.07 21.77
N SER A 269 -14.83 -51.82 21.04
CA SER A 269 -14.06 -52.90 20.40
C SER A 269 -13.39 -53.84 21.40
N GLU A 270 -12.89 -53.32 22.53
CA GLU A 270 -12.28 -54.12 23.61
C GLU A 270 -13.35 -54.93 24.37
N ARG A 271 -14.56 -54.39 24.57
CA ARG A 271 -15.73 -55.17 25.02
C ARG A 271 -16.13 -56.26 24.02
N GLU A 272 -16.16 -55.97 22.72
CA GLU A 272 -16.44 -56.99 21.71
C GLU A 272 -15.37 -58.07 21.64
N GLU A 273 -14.09 -57.70 21.71
CA GLU A 273 -12.96 -58.64 21.69
C GLU A 273 -12.94 -59.50 22.95
N SER A 274 -13.09 -58.90 24.14
CA SER A 274 -13.18 -59.63 25.41
C SER A 274 -14.43 -60.52 25.49
N GLN A 275 -15.57 -60.13 24.90
CA GLN A 275 -16.74 -60.99 24.75
C GLN A 275 -16.48 -62.17 23.80
N ARG A 276 -15.83 -61.93 22.63
CA ARG A 276 -15.45 -63.00 21.70
C ARG A 276 -14.46 -63.97 22.35
N HIS A 277 -13.46 -63.47 23.06
CA HIS A 277 -12.50 -64.28 23.80
C HIS A 277 -13.17 -65.06 24.94
N ALA A 278 -14.06 -64.45 25.73
CA ALA A 278 -14.82 -65.15 26.77
C ALA A 278 -15.75 -66.23 26.19
N ALA A 279 -16.38 -65.98 25.03
CA ALA A 279 -17.18 -66.98 24.33
C ALA A 279 -16.31 -68.13 23.77
N GLN A 280 -15.13 -67.83 23.21
CA GLN A 280 -14.16 -68.83 22.76
C GLN A 280 -13.61 -69.66 23.93
N VAL A 281 -13.25 -69.04 25.05
CA VAL A 281 -12.84 -69.74 26.28
C VAL A 281 -13.98 -70.60 26.82
N SER A 282 -15.22 -70.10 26.86
CA SER A 282 -16.36 -70.91 27.30
C SER A 282 -16.65 -72.09 26.36
N ALA A 283 -16.54 -71.90 25.04
CA ALA A 283 -16.68 -72.98 24.07
C ALA A 283 -15.55 -74.02 24.18
N THR A 284 -14.32 -73.56 24.42
CA THR A 284 -13.15 -74.43 24.64
C THR A 284 -13.28 -75.19 25.96
N GLN A 285 -13.72 -74.53 27.04
CA GLN A 285 -14.01 -75.17 28.33
C GLN A 285 -15.12 -76.21 28.22
N LYS A 286 -16.18 -75.96 27.43
CA LYS A 286 -17.20 -76.97 27.12
C LYS A 286 -16.62 -78.15 26.35
N MET A 287 -15.84 -77.89 25.29
CA MET A 287 -15.19 -78.96 24.52
C MET A 287 -14.21 -79.78 25.37
N VAL A 288 -13.48 -79.14 26.30
CA VAL A 288 -12.61 -79.82 27.27
C VAL A 288 -13.42 -80.61 28.29
N ALA A 289 -14.52 -80.06 28.84
CA ALA A 289 -15.39 -80.79 29.76
C ALA A 289 -16.07 -81.99 29.10
N GLU A 290 -16.55 -81.85 27.85
CA GLU A 290 -17.07 -82.97 27.06
C GLU A 290 -15.97 -83.99 26.71
N ALA A 291 -14.72 -83.55 26.52
CA ALA A 291 -13.59 -84.44 26.27
C ALA A 291 -13.16 -85.18 27.55
N GLU A 292 -13.17 -84.52 28.70
CA GLU A 292 -12.99 -85.14 30.02
C GLU A 292 -14.12 -86.11 30.34
N GLU A 293 -15.38 -85.77 30.06
CA GLU A 293 -16.52 -86.67 30.24
C GLU A 293 -16.41 -87.89 29.32
N ARG A 294 -16.05 -87.68 28.03
CA ARG A 294 -15.75 -88.77 27.09
C ARG A 294 -14.54 -89.61 27.52
N ALA A 295 -13.52 -89.00 28.13
CA ALA A 295 -12.35 -89.69 28.67
C ALA A 295 -12.69 -90.51 29.90
N ARG A 296 -13.39 -89.95 30.91
CA ARG A 296 -13.89 -90.66 32.09
C ARG A 296 -14.83 -91.79 31.69
N ALA A 297 -15.76 -91.55 30.76
CA ALA A 297 -16.62 -92.60 30.22
C ALA A 297 -15.85 -93.65 29.41
N ALA A 298 -14.67 -93.36 28.87
CA ALA A 298 -13.77 -94.36 28.26
C ALA A 298 -12.96 -95.12 29.32
N GLU A 299 -12.44 -94.44 30.35
CA GLU A 299 -11.78 -95.05 31.50
C GLU A 299 -12.71 -95.98 32.28
N ASP A 300 -13.95 -95.60 32.52
CA ASP A 300 -14.90 -96.40 33.29
C ASP A 300 -15.38 -97.61 32.49
N ARG A 301 -15.49 -97.49 31.16
CA ARG A 301 -15.61 -98.65 30.26
C ARG A 301 -14.34 -99.52 30.26
N ALA A 302 -13.15 -98.94 30.35
CA ALA A 302 -11.90 -99.70 30.45
C ALA A 302 -11.82 -100.46 31.78
N LYS A 303 -12.13 -99.80 32.92
CA LYS A 303 -12.24 -100.41 34.26
C LYS A 303 -13.30 -101.51 34.28
N GLU A 304 -14.44 -101.32 33.62
CA GLU A 304 -15.46 -102.37 33.51
C GLU A 304 -14.98 -103.56 32.66
N ILE A 305 -14.30 -103.30 31.53
CA ILE A 305 -13.69 -104.34 30.70
C ILE A 305 -12.60 -105.09 31.47
N GLU A 306 -11.79 -104.39 32.26
CA GLU A 306 -10.73 -104.93 33.11
C GLU A 306 -11.29 -105.77 34.25
N GLN A 307 -12.32 -105.29 34.96
CA GLN A 307 -13.06 -106.09 35.96
C GLN A 307 -13.72 -107.33 35.34
N ARG A 308 -14.29 -107.21 34.14
CA ARG A 308 -14.83 -108.33 33.34
C ARG A 308 -13.73 -109.22 32.73
N ALA A 309 -12.47 -108.82 32.75
CA ALA A 309 -11.33 -109.64 32.34
C ALA A 309 -10.75 -110.38 33.55
N GLU A 310 -10.57 -109.68 34.68
CA GLU A 310 -10.11 -110.24 35.94
C GLU A 310 -11.09 -111.25 36.53
N SER A 311 -12.42 -111.00 36.46
CA SER A 311 -13.42 -111.99 36.87
C SER A 311 -13.31 -113.28 36.06
N ARG A 312 -13.10 -113.17 34.73
CA ARG A 312 -12.85 -114.33 33.85
C ARG A 312 -11.47 -114.96 34.06
N ARG A 313 -10.46 -114.19 34.47
CA ARG A 313 -9.13 -114.71 34.85
C ARG A 313 -9.25 -115.58 36.10
N VAL A 314 -9.91 -115.08 37.15
CA VAL A 314 -10.16 -115.79 38.41
C VAL A 314 -11.07 -117.00 38.21
N GLU A 315 -12.12 -116.88 37.38
CA GLU A 315 -13.00 -118.01 37.03
C GLU A 315 -12.24 -119.09 36.23
N SER A 316 -11.37 -118.69 35.30
CA SER A 316 -10.50 -119.61 34.54
C SER A 316 -9.43 -120.26 35.41
N GLU A 317 -8.79 -119.53 36.33
CA GLU A 317 -7.85 -120.09 37.31
C GLU A 317 -8.55 -121.10 38.24
N ARG A 318 -9.76 -120.78 38.70
CA ARG A 318 -10.58 -121.67 39.53
C ARG A 318 -10.95 -122.95 38.78
N SER A 319 -11.34 -122.84 37.51
CA SER A 319 -11.63 -124.00 36.65
C SER A 319 -10.38 -124.83 36.35
N ALA A 320 -9.22 -124.18 36.18
CA ALA A 320 -7.93 -124.86 36.01
C ALA A 320 -7.50 -125.63 37.27
N VAL A 321 -7.69 -125.06 38.47
CA VAL A 321 -7.46 -125.76 39.74
C VAL A 321 -8.41 -126.95 39.88
N GLU A 322 -9.71 -126.75 39.64
CA GLU A 322 -10.72 -127.81 39.79
C GLU A 322 -10.50 -128.97 38.80
N THR A 323 -10.01 -128.70 37.60
CA THR A 323 -9.64 -129.75 36.62
C THR A 323 -8.33 -130.46 36.99
N VAL A 324 -7.34 -129.76 37.55
CA VAL A 324 -6.10 -130.37 38.07
C VAL A 324 -6.39 -131.27 39.29
N GLU A 325 -7.28 -130.87 40.19
CA GLU A 325 -7.68 -131.72 41.33
C GLU A 325 -8.44 -132.97 40.88
N LYS A 326 -9.39 -132.83 39.94
CA LYS A 326 -10.08 -133.99 39.32
C LYS A 326 -9.10 -134.94 38.63
N ALA A 327 -8.09 -134.41 37.93
CA ALA A 327 -7.04 -135.21 37.30
C ALA A 327 -6.16 -135.94 38.33
N ARG A 328 -5.80 -135.30 39.45
CA ARG A 328 -5.05 -135.94 40.55
C ARG A 328 -5.85 -137.07 41.20
N ALA A 329 -7.12 -136.85 41.51
CA ALA A 329 -7.98 -137.89 42.10
C ALA A 329 -8.13 -139.12 41.18
N LEU A 330 -8.23 -138.92 39.86
CA LEU A 330 -8.22 -139.99 38.86
C LEU A 330 -6.88 -140.75 38.79
N ALA A 331 -5.76 -140.04 38.89
CA ALA A 331 -4.42 -140.64 38.91
C ALA A 331 -4.16 -141.45 40.19
N GLU A 332 -4.56 -140.95 41.37
CA GLU A 332 -4.43 -141.69 42.63
C GLU A 332 -5.31 -142.94 42.62
N LYS A 333 -6.57 -142.83 42.15
CA LYS A 333 -7.48 -143.98 42.02
C LYS A 333 -6.89 -145.08 41.13
N THR A 334 -6.42 -144.74 39.93
CA THR A 334 -5.82 -145.72 39.01
C THR A 334 -4.52 -146.34 39.55
N VAL A 335 -3.70 -145.60 40.30
CA VAL A 335 -2.52 -146.14 41.01
C VAL A 335 -2.92 -147.11 42.14
N THR A 336 -4.03 -146.87 42.86
CA THR A 336 -4.52 -147.82 43.87
C THR A 336 -5.11 -149.09 43.24
N GLU A 337 -5.84 -148.97 42.14
CA GLU A 337 -6.44 -150.10 41.43
C GLU A 337 -5.35 -151.02 40.83
N ALA A 338 -4.36 -150.46 40.12
CA ALA A 338 -3.25 -151.23 39.57
C ALA A 338 -2.39 -151.93 40.66
N ARG A 339 -2.25 -151.34 41.86
CA ARG A 339 -1.56 -151.99 42.98
C ARG A 339 -2.33 -153.19 43.52
N ALA A 340 -3.65 -153.06 43.71
CA ALA A 340 -4.48 -154.17 44.16
C ALA A 340 -4.47 -155.34 43.16
N GLU A 341 -4.54 -155.05 41.86
CA GLU A 341 -4.46 -156.06 40.80
C GLU A 341 -3.09 -156.77 40.77
N SER A 342 -1.99 -156.02 40.93
CA SER A 342 -0.64 -156.61 41.00
C SER A 342 -0.43 -157.54 42.20
N GLN A 343 -0.98 -157.19 43.36
CA GLN A 343 -0.91 -158.02 44.58
C GLN A 343 -1.72 -159.30 44.43
N ARG A 344 -2.89 -159.21 43.78
CA ARG A 344 -3.74 -160.35 43.48
C ARG A 344 -3.03 -161.35 42.56
N LEU A 345 -2.48 -160.91 41.43
CA LEU A 345 -1.71 -161.75 40.50
C LEU A 345 -0.51 -162.44 41.18
N LEU A 346 0.20 -161.72 42.07
CA LEU A 346 1.31 -162.29 42.85
C LEU A 346 0.86 -163.32 43.90
N SER A 347 -0.40 -163.28 44.35
CA SER A 347 -0.97 -164.29 45.25
C SER A 347 -1.40 -165.56 44.50
N GLU A 348 -2.13 -165.40 43.39
CA GLU A 348 -2.65 -166.49 42.56
C GLU A 348 -1.51 -167.36 42.01
N ALA A 349 -0.45 -166.73 41.47
CA ALA A 349 0.74 -167.42 40.98
C ALA A 349 1.55 -168.17 42.06
N ARG A 350 1.43 -167.76 43.34
CA ARG A 350 2.13 -168.41 44.46
C ARG A 350 1.48 -169.73 44.83
N THR A 351 0.14 -169.75 44.92
CA THR A 351 -0.63 -170.97 45.16
C THR A 351 -0.46 -172.02 44.06
N GLU A 352 -0.32 -171.59 42.80
CA GLU A 352 -0.10 -172.50 41.67
C GLU A 352 1.29 -173.17 41.70
N ALA A 353 2.33 -172.44 42.14
CA ALA A 353 3.68 -172.96 42.35
C ALA A 353 3.76 -173.97 43.53
N GLU A 354 2.98 -173.77 44.60
CA GLU A 354 2.95 -174.69 45.75
C GLU A 354 2.19 -175.99 45.42
N LEU A 355 1.12 -175.93 44.63
CA LEU A 355 0.38 -177.12 44.15
C LEU A 355 1.26 -177.98 43.22
N THR A 356 1.92 -177.37 42.24
CA THR A 356 2.78 -178.09 41.27
C THR A 356 4.01 -178.71 41.94
N THR A 357 4.63 -178.04 42.92
CA THR A 357 5.79 -178.60 43.65
C THR A 357 5.42 -179.69 44.67
N GLN A 358 4.16 -179.78 45.13
CA GLN A 358 3.69 -180.94 45.89
C GLN A 358 3.36 -182.14 45.00
N ALA A 359 2.80 -181.92 43.80
CA ALA A 359 2.53 -183.00 42.84
C ALA A 359 3.83 -183.71 42.40
N ALA A 360 4.83 -182.95 41.94
CA ALA A 360 6.10 -183.48 41.46
C ALA A 360 6.88 -184.28 42.52
N LYS A 361 6.73 -183.97 43.81
CA LYS A 361 7.38 -184.73 44.90
C LYS A 361 6.81 -186.14 45.06
N ARG A 362 5.51 -186.34 44.81
CA ARG A 362 4.88 -187.67 44.93
C ARG A 362 5.31 -188.62 43.81
N GLU A 363 5.44 -188.12 42.58
CA GLU A 363 5.97 -188.92 41.45
C GLU A 363 7.41 -189.42 41.70
N VAL A 364 8.26 -188.61 42.34
CA VAL A 364 9.65 -188.98 42.65
C VAL A 364 9.72 -190.10 43.71
N GLU A 365 8.83 -190.11 44.70
CA GLU A 365 8.82 -191.17 45.74
C GLU A 365 8.40 -192.53 45.18
N ASP A 366 7.37 -192.58 44.32
CA ASP A 366 6.92 -193.86 43.73
C ASP A 366 7.87 -194.39 42.64
N LEU A 367 8.51 -193.52 41.85
CA LEU A 367 9.59 -193.93 40.93
C LEU A 367 10.82 -194.47 41.68
N THR A 368 11.12 -193.95 42.87
CA THR A 368 12.22 -194.46 43.70
C THR A 368 11.96 -195.91 44.15
N ARG A 369 10.71 -196.25 44.50
CA ARG A 369 10.33 -197.64 44.87
C ARG A 369 10.47 -198.65 43.73
N GLN A 370 10.27 -198.23 42.48
CA GLN A 370 10.46 -199.12 41.32
C GLN A 370 11.95 -199.41 41.04
N LYS A 371 12.84 -198.46 41.35
CA LYS A 371 14.30 -198.59 41.09
C LYS A 371 14.95 -199.70 41.91
N ASP A 372 14.65 -199.77 43.21
CA ASP A 372 15.37 -200.64 44.13
C ASP A 372 15.02 -202.14 43.93
N ALA A 373 13.83 -202.44 43.42
CA ALA A 373 13.41 -203.82 43.11
C ALA A 373 14.09 -204.41 41.86
N VAL A 374 14.43 -203.58 40.86
CA VAL A 374 15.07 -204.01 39.60
C VAL A 374 16.59 -204.15 39.76
N THR A 375 17.21 -203.45 40.72
CA THR A 375 18.66 -203.40 40.94
C THR A 375 19.19 -204.65 41.68
N ASN A 376 18.69 -205.84 41.31
CA ASN A 376 19.05 -207.13 41.93
C ASN A 376 19.62 -208.15 40.91
N GLN A 377 19.43 -207.95 39.60
CA GLN A 377 19.93 -208.87 38.56
C GLN A 377 20.49 -208.18 37.31
N LEU A 378 21.72 -207.68 37.41
CA LEU A 378 22.72 -207.77 36.31
C LEU A 378 24.16 -207.71 36.86
N GLY A 379 24.38 -208.43 37.97
CA GLY A 379 25.68 -208.57 38.65
C GLY A 379 26.41 -209.89 38.38
N GLN A 380 25.78 -210.85 37.69
CA GLN A 380 26.47 -212.01 37.13
C GLN A 380 26.91 -211.70 35.69
N MET A 381 28.17 -211.28 35.58
CA MET A 381 29.13 -211.40 34.46
C MET A 381 28.59 -212.03 33.14
N LEU A 382 28.90 -211.52 31.93
CA LEU A 382 30.02 -210.67 31.52
C LEU A 382 29.78 -210.05 30.11
N SER A 383 30.49 -208.97 29.78
CA SER A 383 31.04 -208.64 28.44
C SER A 383 30.15 -208.68 27.17
N GLY A 384 29.89 -207.51 26.57
CA GLY A 384 30.36 -207.28 25.18
C GLY A 384 29.38 -206.78 24.08
N LEU A 385 29.79 -205.67 23.43
CA LEU A 385 29.61 -205.26 22.01
C LEU A 385 28.24 -205.03 21.32
N SER A 386 28.22 -203.92 20.55
CA SER A 386 27.40 -203.63 19.33
C SER A 386 25.88 -203.42 19.51
N GLY A 387 25.13 -202.60 18.74
CA GLY A 387 25.36 -201.94 17.43
C GLY A 387 24.69 -202.73 16.28
N LEU A 388 23.92 -202.17 15.33
CA LEU A 388 23.89 -200.82 14.73
C LEU A 388 22.54 -200.54 13.96
N VAL A 389 21.98 -199.30 13.99
CA VAL A 389 21.49 -198.45 12.81
C VAL A 389 20.34 -199.01 11.89
N PRO A 390 19.59 -198.27 10.98
CA PRO A 390 19.44 -196.82 10.62
C PRO A 390 17.99 -196.18 10.54
N THR A 391 17.93 -194.83 10.52
CA THR A 391 17.11 -193.81 9.73
C THR A 391 15.68 -194.06 9.13
N VAL A 392 14.76 -193.10 8.85
CA VAL A 392 14.56 -191.62 9.07
C VAL A 392 13.11 -191.17 8.71
N GLY A 393 12.57 -190.13 9.37
CA GLY A 393 11.51 -189.20 8.88
C GLY A 393 10.02 -189.55 9.18
N ALA A 394 9.03 -188.63 9.16
CA ALA A 394 9.04 -187.14 9.22
C ALA A 394 7.61 -186.56 9.50
N ALA A 395 7.52 -185.42 10.21
CA ALA A 395 6.44 -184.40 10.23
C ALA A 395 4.94 -184.75 10.55
N ALA A 396 4.50 -184.46 11.79
CA ALA A 396 3.10 -184.19 12.22
C ALA A 396 3.09 -183.66 13.69
N LYS A 397 2.07 -183.00 14.28
CA LYS A 397 1.00 -182.06 13.84
C LYS A 397 0.27 -181.55 15.12
N ALA A 398 -0.30 -180.32 15.12
CA ALA A 398 -1.22 -179.76 16.15
C ALA A 398 -0.60 -179.47 17.56
N ALA A 399 -1.10 -178.55 18.40
CA ALA A 399 -2.01 -177.39 18.21
C ALA A 399 -1.89 -176.40 19.41
N GLU A 400 -2.34 -175.15 19.20
CA GLU A 400 -2.97 -174.19 20.15
C GLU A 400 -2.50 -174.08 21.63
N THR A 401 -2.26 -172.91 22.24
CA THR A 401 -2.18 -171.49 21.80
C THR A 401 -1.32 -170.67 22.83
N VAL A 402 -1.14 -169.36 22.59
CA VAL A 402 -0.67 -168.29 23.52
C VAL A 402 0.83 -167.92 23.50
N LYS A 403 1.07 -166.59 23.53
CA LYS A 403 2.28 -165.79 23.87
C LYS A 403 3.37 -165.47 22.80
N GLN A 404 3.58 -164.14 22.69
CA GLN A 404 4.83 -163.35 22.54
C GLN A 404 5.53 -163.16 21.17
N ALA A 405 5.64 -161.87 20.79
CA ALA A 405 6.77 -161.12 20.18
C ALA A 405 7.44 -161.66 18.88
N GLU A 406 7.86 -160.86 17.87
CA GLU A 406 8.36 -159.47 17.83
C GLU A 406 7.90 -158.67 16.56
N ALA A 407 8.52 -157.52 16.29
CA ALA A 407 8.05 -156.42 15.42
C ALA A 407 8.48 -156.46 13.92
N LYS A 408 7.69 -155.80 13.04
CA LYS A 408 8.13 -154.68 12.14
C LYS A 408 7.05 -154.19 11.14
N ALA A 409 7.10 -152.88 10.81
CA ALA A 409 6.46 -152.17 9.67
C ALA A 409 4.92 -152.20 9.58
N ASP A 410 4.19 -151.22 9.02
CA ASP A 410 4.49 -149.88 8.46
C ASP A 410 3.57 -148.83 9.16
N ALA A 411 3.98 -147.58 9.43
CA ALA A 411 3.86 -146.37 8.57
C ALA A 411 2.43 -146.05 8.03
N PRO A 412 2.01 -144.76 7.93
CA PRO A 412 2.74 -143.51 8.14
C PRO A 412 2.18 -142.59 9.25
N ALA A 413 2.93 -141.54 9.63
CA ALA A 413 2.43 -140.40 10.42
C ALA A 413 3.30 -139.13 10.24
N GLN A 414 2.70 -137.97 10.58
CA GLN A 414 3.31 -136.65 10.89
C GLN A 414 3.63 -135.63 9.76
N ARG A 415 3.39 -134.34 10.14
CA ARG A 415 4.05 -133.08 9.70
C ARG A 415 3.79 -132.59 8.25
N PRO A 416 4.05 -131.30 7.88
CA PRO A 416 4.88 -130.22 8.49
C PRO A 416 4.17 -129.41 9.60
N ALA A 417 4.77 -128.46 10.35
CA ALA A 417 6.10 -127.81 10.37
C ALA A 417 6.34 -126.52 9.52
N GLU A 418 6.33 -125.37 10.23
CA GLU A 418 7.17 -124.15 10.10
C GLU A 418 7.04 -123.09 8.95
N ALA A 419 7.38 -121.86 9.37
CA ALA A 419 8.02 -120.73 8.65
C ALA A 419 7.22 -119.70 7.79
N GLY A 420 7.37 -118.41 8.17
CA GLY A 420 7.40 -117.21 7.29
C GLY A 420 6.07 -116.65 6.75
N GLU A 421 6.00 -115.42 6.21
CA GLU A 421 6.80 -114.19 6.43
C GLU A 421 6.08 -112.96 5.80
N ALA A 422 6.39 -111.74 6.27
CA ALA A 422 6.20 -110.43 5.61
C ALA A 422 4.77 -109.93 5.23
N GLY A 423 4.61 -108.61 5.03
CA GLY A 423 3.41 -108.02 4.38
C GLY A 423 2.82 -106.72 4.95
N LYS A 424 3.52 -105.59 4.80
CA LYS A 424 2.90 -104.25 4.60
C LYS A 424 2.76 -104.00 3.08
N PRO A 425 2.06 -102.95 2.55
CA PRO A 425 1.46 -101.77 3.19
C PRO A 425 -0.07 -101.68 2.88
N GLU A 426 -0.82 -100.59 2.62
CA GLU A 426 -0.56 -99.15 2.38
C GLU A 426 -1.80 -98.25 2.69
N VAL A 427 -2.23 -97.39 1.76
CA VAL A 427 -3.11 -96.22 1.94
C VAL A 427 -4.25 -96.19 0.90
N ALA A 428 -5.45 -95.72 1.28
CA ALA A 428 -6.19 -94.63 0.62
C ALA A 428 -7.71 -94.60 0.93
N LYS A 429 -8.24 -93.45 1.37
CA LYS A 429 -9.16 -92.60 0.57
C LYS A 429 -9.78 -91.39 1.33
N THR A 430 -9.72 -90.24 0.65
CA THR A 430 -10.70 -89.12 0.60
C THR A 430 -11.14 -88.35 1.85
N ASN A 431 -11.07 -87.02 1.67
CA ASN A 431 -11.85 -85.92 2.27
C ASN A 431 -11.48 -85.46 3.69
#